data_AF-A0A2R6X6D1-F1
#
_entry.id   AF-A0A2R6X6D1-F1
#
_cell.length_a   1.000
_cell.length_b   1.000
_cell.length_c   1.000
_cell.angle_alpha   90.00
_cell.angle_beta   90.00
_cell.angle_gamma   90.00
#
_symmetry.space_group_name_H-M   'P 1'
#
loop_
_entity.id
_entity.type
_entity.pdbx_description
1 polymer ?
#
loop_
_entity_poly.entity_id
_entity_poly.type
_entity_poly.pdbx_seq_one_letter_code
_entity_poly.pdbx_strand_id
1 'polypeptide(L)'
;MIFFRYHSLSPPEYDLRRIPAMPMLLVYGGTDGLADADDVQLFLKSITFSPQELFLPDYGHLDLLVGTRSNVDIYPTVLDFLAKPDA
;
A
#
# COMPACT_ATOMS: atom_id res chain seq x y z
N MET A 1 6.33 26.11 15.70
CA MET A 1 5.47 25.06 16.30
C MET A 1 6.04 23.63 16.15
N ILE A 2 6.99 23.35 15.25
CA ILE A 2 7.65 22.03 15.05
C ILE A 2 8.38 21.54 16.31
N PHE A 3 9.21 22.41 16.93
CA PHE A 3 9.95 22.07 18.15
C PHE A 3 9.04 21.63 19.31
N PHE A 4 7.94 22.35 19.56
CA PHE A 4 7.01 21.99 20.64
C PHE A 4 6.26 20.67 20.40
N ARG A 5 6.17 20.21 19.16
CA ARG A 5 5.51 18.94 18.81
C ARG A 5 6.48 17.76 18.83
N TYR A 6 7.65 17.93 18.23
CA TYR A 6 8.58 16.83 17.96
C TYR A 6 9.83 16.87 18.85
N HIS A 7 10.00 17.90 19.67
CA HIS A 7 11.23 18.17 20.44
C HIS A 7 12.49 18.20 19.55
N SER A 8 12.30 18.56 18.27
CA SER A 8 13.32 18.60 17.22
C SER A 8 13.06 19.80 16.30
N LEU A 9 14.11 20.27 15.63
CA LEU A 9 14.00 21.34 14.63
C LEU A 9 13.42 20.86 13.29
N SER A 10 13.43 19.55 13.05
CA SER A 10 12.79 18.88 11.92
C SER A 10 11.83 17.78 12.40
N PRO A 11 10.73 17.50 11.68
CA PRO A 11 9.93 16.30 11.93
C PRO A 11 10.79 15.04 11.79
N PRO A 12 10.56 14.00 12.61
CA PRO A 12 11.26 12.74 12.46
C PRO A 12 10.86 12.05 11.14
N GLU A 13 11.81 11.38 10.51
CA GLU A 13 11.54 10.54 9.34
C GLU A 13 10.89 9.22 9.75
N TYR A 14 10.06 8.68 8.85
CA TYR A 14 9.53 7.33 8.96
C TYR A 14 10.45 6.36 8.23
N ASP A 15 11.22 5.57 8.99
CA ASP A 15 12.06 4.51 8.43
C ASP A 15 11.21 3.28 8.09
N LEU A 16 10.89 3.11 6.79
CA LEU A 16 10.04 2.01 6.29
C LEU A 16 10.61 0.61 6.59
N ARG A 17 11.92 0.49 6.85
CA ARG A 17 12.55 -0.78 7.26
C ARG A 17 12.08 -1.24 8.64
N ARG A 18 11.50 -0.33 9.43
CA ARG A 18 10.95 -0.60 10.77
C ARG A 18 9.51 -1.09 10.74
N ILE A 19 8.86 -1.15 9.58
CA ILE A 19 7.56 -1.82 9.45
C ILE A 19 7.80 -3.31 9.72
N PRO A 20 7.14 -3.90 10.74
CA PRO A 20 7.32 -5.32 11.03
C PRO A 20 6.78 -6.17 9.89
N ALA A 21 7.42 -7.29 9.62
CA ALA A 21 6.88 -8.28 8.71
C ALA A 21 5.52 -8.77 9.24
N MET A 22 4.50 -8.68 8.39
CA MET A 22 3.15 -9.11 8.67
C MET A 22 2.48 -9.51 7.35
N PRO A 23 1.46 -10.39 7.37
CA PRO A 23 0.65 -10.64 6.20
C PRO A 23 0.13 -9.31 5.63
N MET A 24 0.48 -9.02 4.39
CA MET A 24 0.07 -7.80 3.69
C MET A 24 -0.31 -8.12 2.26
N LEU A 25 -1.47 -7.60 1.84
CA LEU A 25 -1.88 -7.50 0.45
C LEU A 25 -1.77 -6.03 0.03
N LEU A 26 -0.97 -5.75 -1.00
CA LEU A 26 -0.81 -4.43 -1.59
C LEU A 26 -1.53 -4.38 -2.95
N VAL A 27 -2.59 -3.58 -3.02
CA VAL A 27 -3.39 -3.39 -4.24
C VAL A 27 -3.11 -1.98 -4.78
N TYR A 28 -2.71 -1.86 -6.05
CA TYR A 28 -2.39 -0.56 -6.65
C TYR A 28 -2.69 -0.52 -8.15
N GLY A 29 -2.93 0.68 -8.66
CA GLY A 29 -3.35 0.93 -10.03
C GLY A 29 -2.24 1.50 -10.91
N GLY A 30 -2.22 1.18 -12.21
CA GLY A 30 -1.21 1.69 -13.14
C GLY A 30 -1.47 3.12 -13.62
N THR A 31 -2.72 3.61 -13.49
CA THR A 31 -3.09 5.00 -13.78
C THR A 31 -3.39 5.80 -12.51
N ASP A 32 -2.96 5.30 -11.34
CA ASP A 32 -3.12 6.00 -10.07
C ASP A 32 -2.23 7.25 -10.04
N GLY A 33 -2.86 8.42 -9.89
CA GLY A 33 -2.17 9.72 -9.85
C GLY A 33 -1.80 10.20 -8.44
N LEU A 34 -2.11 9.43 -7.40
CA LEU A 34 -1.76 9.72 -6.00
C LEU A 34 -0.80 8.68 -5.41
N ALA A 35 -1.05 7.41 -5.67
CA ALA A 35 -0.18 6.30 -5.31
C ALA A 35 0.33 5.65 -6.60
N ASP A 36 1.13 6.40 -7.38
CA ASP A 36 1.61 5.94 -8.67
C ASP A 36 2.53 4.72 -8.55
N ALA A 37 2.66 4.00 -9.67
CA ALA A 37 3.40 2.75 -9.69
C ALA A 37 4.88 2.93 -9.32
N ASP A 38 5.52 4.06 -9.64
CA ASP A 38 6.94 4.25 -9.34
C ASP A 38 7.16 4.41 -7.83
N ASP A 39 6.30 5.18 -7.16
CA ASP A 39 6.35 5.34 -5.70
C ASP A 39 5.98 4.05 -4.95
N VAL A 40 5.05 3.25 -5.46
CA VAL A 40 4.76 1.91 -4.91
C VAL A 40 5.97 0.98 -5.05
N GLN A 41 6.67 1.02 -6.19
CA GLN A 41 7.90 0.25 -6.38
C GLN A 41 9.03 0.73 -5.46
N LEU A 42 9.10 2.04 -5.15
CA LEU A 42 10.01 2.57 -4.15
C LEU A 42 9.67 2.06 -2.74
N PHE A 43 8.38 2.01 -2.37
CA PHE A 43 7.93 1.42 -1.11
C PHE A 43 8.33 -0.04 -0.98
N LEU A 44 8.07 -0.87 -2.01
CA LEU A 44 8.44 -2.29 -2.04
C LEU A 44 9.95 -2.52 -1.89
N LYS A 45 10.79 -1.64 -2.45
CA LYS A 45 12.25 -1.67 -2.28
C LYS A 45 12.72 -1.23 -0.88
N SER A 46 11.88 -0.50 -0.15
CA SER A 46 12.25 0.14 1.13
C SER A 46 11.85 -0.68 2.37
N ILE A 47 10.88 -1.58 2.23
CA ILE A 47 10.47 -2.50 3.30
C ILE A 47 11.36 -3.75 3.35
N THR A 48 11.31 -4.49 4.46
CA THR A 48 12.17 -5.66 4.73
C THR A 48 11.49 -7.01 4.47
N PHE A 49 10.26 -6.99 3.97
CA PHE A 49 9.45 -8.17 3.66
C PHE A 49 8.74 -7.99 2.31
N SER A 50 8.29 -9.08 1.71
CA SER A 50 7.57 -9.07 0.44
C SER A 50 6.06 -9.25 0.68
N PRO A 51 5.22 -8.23 0.46
CA PRO A 51 3.77 -8.38 0.49
C PRO A 51 3.27 -9.20 -0.71
N GLN A 52 2.06 -9.76 -0.60
CA GLN A 52 1.32 -10.21 -1.78
C GLN A 52 0.88 -8.97 -2.56
N GLU A 53 1.04 -8.96 -3.88
CA GLU A 53 0.68 -7.82 -4.72
C GLU A 53 -0.52 -8.13 -5.62
N LEU A 54 -1.35 -7.12 -5.87
CA LEU A 54 -2.35 -7.11 -6.94
C LEU A 54 -2.22 -5.78 -7.71
N PHE A 55 -1.67 -5.86 -8.92
CA PHE A 55 -1.50 -4.71 -9.79
C PHE A 55 -2.59 -4.67 -10.87
N LEU A 56 -3.24 -3.51 -11.01
CA LEU A 56 -4.32 -3.28 -11.97
C LEU A 56 -3.92 -2.13 -12.92
N PRO A 57 -3.40 -2.43 -14.12
CA PRO A 57 -2.74 -1.42 -14.96
C PRO A 57 -3.65 -0.26 -15.38
N ASP A 58 -4.95 -0.52 -15.56
CA ASP A 58 -5.92 0.49 -16.03
C ASP A 58 -6.70 1.18 -14.89
N TYR A 59 -6.33 0.92 -13.63
CA TYR A 59 -7.02 1.50 -12.47
C TYR A 59 -6.34 2.79 -12.01
N GLY A 60 -7.13 3.83 -11.77
CA GLY A 60 -6.76 5.01 -11.01
C GLY A 60 -7.09 4.87 -9.51
N HIS A 61 -6.75 5.90 -8.73
CA HIS A 61 -6.89 5.88 -7.27
C HIS A 61 -8.31 5.56 -6.79
N LEU A 62 -9.30 6.20 -7.41
CA LEU A 62 -10.70 6.03 -7.02
C LEU A 62 -11.29 4.72 -7.55
N ASP A 63 -10.76 4.16 -8.63
CA ASP A 63 -11.25 2.90 -9.18
C ASP A 63 -11.04 1.75 -8.19
N LEU A 64 -9.97 1.80 -7.36
CA LEU A 64 -9.72 0.81 -6.33
C LEU A 64 -10.85 0.72 -5.27
N LEU A 65 -11.59 1.81 -5.05
CA LEU A 65 -12.67 1.88 -4.06
C LEU A 65 -14.07 1.89 -4.69
N VAL A 66 -14.31 2.75 -5.68
CA VAL A 66 -15.65 3.04 -6.23
C VAL A 66 -15.82 2.59 -7.68
N GLY A 67 -14.82 1.92 -8.26
CA GLY A 67 -14.91 1.35 -9.61
C GLY A 67 -16.05 0.34 -9.71
N THR A 68 -16.80 0.38 -10.82
CA THR A 68 -17.96 -0.51 -11.02
C THR A 68 -17.58 -1.99 -11.15
N ARG A 69 -16.28 -2.29 -11.30
CA ARG A 69 -15.75 -3.65 -11.41
C ARG A 69 -14.92 -4.08 -10.20
N SER A 70 -14.75 -3.25 -9.17
CA SER A 70 -13.89 -3.56 -8.01
C SER A 70 -14.39 -4.80 -7.24
N ASN A 71 -15.69 -5.07 -7.31
CA ASN A 71 -16.30 -6.29 -6.79
C ASN A 71 -15.88 -7.58 -7.51
N VAL A 72 -15.38 -7.48 -8.73
CA VAL A 72 -14.88 -8.60 -9.53
C VAL A 72 -13.36 -8.62 -9.53
N ASP A 73 -12.73 -7.47 -9.71
CA ASP A 73 -11.30 -7.38 -10.02
C ASP A 73 -10.43 -7.25 -8.74
N ILE A 74 -10.99 -6.86 -7.58
CA ILE A 74 -10.25 -6.65 -6.32
C ILE A 74 -10.78 -7.51 -5.18
N TYR A 75 -12.09 -7.40 -4.88
CA TYR A 75 -12.65 -7.94 -3.64
C TYR A 75 -12.49 -9.47 -3.49
N PRO A 76 -12.57 -10.30 -4.56
CA PRO A 76 -12.29 -11.72 -4.43
C PRO A 76 -10.88 -11.99 -3.90
N THR A 77 -9.85 -11.30 -4.41
CA THR A 77 -8.47 -11.44 -3.92
C THR A 77 -8.32 -10.99 -2.47
N VAL A 78 -9.04 -9.93 -2.05
CA VAL A 78 -9.05 -9.49 -0.65
C VAL A 78 -9.68 -10.55 0.25
N LEU A 79 -10.82 -11.12 -0.14
CA LEU A 79 -11.49 -12.17 0.62
C LEU A 79 -10.63 -13.43 0.72
N ASP A 80 -9.99 -13.84 -0.38
CA ASP A 80 -9.07 -14.99 -0.41
C ASP A 80 -7.85 -14.75 0.49
N PHE A 81 -7.32 -13.52 0.50
CA PHE A 81 -6.20 -13.15 1.37
C PHE A 81 -6.60 -13.23 2.86
N LEU A 82 -7.78 -12.72 3.22
CA LEU A 82 -8.29 -12.73 4.60
C LEU A 82 -8.74 -14.12 5.07
N ALA A 83 -9.12 -15.01 4.16
CA ALA A 83 -9.56 -16.37 4.48
C ALA A 83 -8.39 -17.32 4.80
N LYS A 84 -7.14 -16.93 4.51
CA LYS A 84 -5.96 -17.74 4.86
C LYS A 84 -5.76 -17.71 6.38
N PRO A 85 -5.84 -18.86 7.09
CA PRO A 85 -5.48 -18.91 8.49
C PRO A 85 -3.99 -18.59 8.63
N ASP A 86 -3.67 -17.73 9.60
CA ASP A 86 -2.37 -17.11 9.91
C ASP A 86 -1.16 -17.75 9.20
N ALA A 87 -0.63 -17.03 8.20
CA ALA A 87 0.70 -17.26 7.63
C ALA A 87 1.81 -16.84 8.60
#